data_AF-A0A1F7GD05-F1
#
_entry.id   AF-A0A1F7GD05-F1
#
_cell.length_a   1.000
_cell.length_b   1.000
_cell.length_c   1.000
_cell.angle_alpha   90.00
_cell.angle_beta   90.00
_cell.angle_gamma   90.00
#
_symmetry.space_group_name_H-M   'P 1'
#
loop_
_entity.id
_entity.type
_entity.pdbx_description
1 polymer ?
#
loop_
_entity_poly.entity_id
_entity_poly.type
_entity_poly.pdbx_seq_one_letter_code
_entity_poly.pdbx_strand_id
1 'polypeptide(L)'
;MQNMKAAVDHLNMHHAKWPATYEELVAECSQLSDFSEEDKKEFMEKLPKKTYNSAEEVMAAMGWTEEGSGAPPAGGMGQGDTGGGMPPAQGEQPGQGGQM
;
A
#
# COMPACT_ATOMS: atom_id res chain seq x y z
N MET A 1 5.86 16.98 -11.25
CA MET A 1 5.03 16.18 -12.15
C MET A 1 3.65 16.81 -12.19
N GLN A 2 3.26 17.41 -13.32
CA GLN A 2 2.03 18.20 -13.43
C GLN A 2 0.78 17.31 -13.60
N ASN A 3 0.94 16.13 -14.21
CA ASN A 3 -0.15 15.20 -14.50
C ASN A 3 -0.07 13.92 -13.64
N MET A 4 -0.12 14.07 -12.31
CA MET A 4 -0.10 12.94 -11.36
C MET A 4 -1.20 11.90 -11.68
N LYS A 5 -2.41 12.35 -12.04
CA LYS A 5 -3.52 11.46 -12.37
C LYS A 5 -3.22 10.57 -13.60
N ALA A 6 -2.59 11.12 -14.64
CA ALA A 6 -2.24 10.35 -15.83
C ALA A 6 -1.14 9.32 -15.52
N ALA A 7 -0.18 9.67 -14.65
CA ALA A 7 0.87 8.74 -14.23
C ALA A 7 0.32 7.58 -13.40
N VAL A 8 -0.60 7.89 -12.47
CA VAL A 8 -1.31 6.89 -11.67
C VAL A 8 -2.16 5.96 -12.54
N ASP A 9 -2.91 6.52 -13.49
CA ASP A 9 -3.73 5.74 -14.41
C ASP A 9 -2.86 4.83 -15.28
N HIS A 10 -1.74 5.33 -15.80
CA HIS A 10 -0.77 4.53 -16.54
C HIS A 10 -0.21 3.37 -15.71
N LEU A 11 0.24 3.63 -14.48
CA LEU A 11 0.77 2.60 -13.60
C LEU A 11 -0.26 1.51 -13.26
N ASN A 12 -1.53 1.88 -13.09
CA ASN A 12 -2.59 0.91 -12.75
C ASN A 12 -3.14 0.16 -13.97
N MET A 13 -3.29 0.83 -15.11
CA MET A 13 -3.94 0.26 -16.30
C MET A 13 -2.96 -0.36 -17.29
N HIS A 14 -1.74 0.18 -17.40
CA HIS A 14 -0.79 -0.20 -18.44
C HIS A 14 0.40 -0.97 -17.91
N HIS A 15 0.77 -0.80 -16.63
CA HIS A 15 1.85 -1.56 -16.02
C HIS A 15 1.34 -2.92 -15.51
N ALA A 16 1.23 -3.89 -16.43
CA ALA A 16 0.73 -5.24 -16.14
C ALA A 16 1.79 -6.19 -15.57
N LYS A 17 3.05 -5.75 -15.48
CA LYS A 17 4.19 -6.59 -15.12
C LYS A 17 4.81 -6.11 -13.81
N TRP A 18 4.57 -6.88 -12.76
CA TRP A 18 5.19 -6.69 -11.45
C TRP A 18 5.92 -7.98 -11.04
N PRO A 19 7.07 -7.89 -10.36
CA PRO A 19 7.75 -6.67 -9.91
C PRO A 19 8.44 -5.91 -11.04
N ALA A 20 8.50 -4.57 -10.92
CA ALA A 20 9.13 -3.67 -11.88
C ALA A 20 10.29 -2.92 -11.22
N THR A 21 11.40 -2.80 -11.92
CA THR A 21 12.55 -2.03 -11.44
C THR A 21 12.41 -0.54 -11.74
N TYR A 22 13.10 0.30 -10.96
CA TYR A 22 13.23 1.72 -11.27
C TYR A 22 13.60 1.97 -12.74
N GLU A 23 14.53 1.19 -13.30
CA GLU A 23 14.99 1.37 -14.67
C GLU A 23 13.89 1.04 -15.69
N GLU A 24 13.10 -0.01 -15.45
CA GLU A 24 11.93 -0.35 -16.28
C GLU A 24 10.86 0.73 -16.21
N LEU A 25 10.51 1.20 -15.01
CA LEU A 25 9.52 2.27 -14.83
C LEU A 25 9.95 3.57 -15.52
N VAL A 26 11.24 3.92 -15.42
CA VAL A 26 11.81 5.10 -16.07
C VAL A 26 11.88 4.93 -17.59
N ALA A 27 12.23 3.74 -18.08
CA ALA A 27 12.28 3.45 -19.50
C ALA A 27 10.88 3.54 -20.14
N GLU A 28 9.88 2.94 -19.49
CA GLU A 28 8.49 3.05 -19.93
C GLU A 28 8.00 4.49 -19.85
N CYS A 29 8.19 5.17 -18.72
CA CYS A 29 7.82 6.58 -18.58
C CYS A 29 8.53 7.48 -19.61
N SER A 30 9.76 7.16 -20.02
CA SER A 30 10.49 7.90 -21.04
C SER A 30 9.92 7.70 -22.45
N GLN A 31 9.33 6.53 -22.72
CA GLN A 31 8.63 6.23 -23.98
C GLN A 31 7.25 6.89 -24.07
N LEU A 32 6.68 7.33 -22.95
CA LEU A 32 5.42 8.07 -22.95
C LEU A 32 5.64 9.50 -23.44
N SER A 33 4.95 9.84 -24.51
CA SER A 33 4.90 11.19 -25.09
C SER A 33 3.99 12.13 -24.30
N ASP A 34 3.13 11.59 -23.45
CA ASP A 34 2.22 12.36 -22.57
C ASP A 34 2.92 13.08 -21.42
N PHE A 35 4.17 12.71 -21.11
CA PHE A 35 4.97 13.35 -20.05
C PHE A 35 6.08 14.22 -20.62
N SER A 36 6.22 15.43 -20.04
CA SER A 36 7.31 16.34 -20.38
C SER A 36 8.65 15.84 -19.82
N GLU A 37 9.77 16.36 -20.33
CA GLU A 37 11.10 16.04 -19.78
C GLU A 37 11.25 16.45 -18.31
N GLU A 38 10.58 17.53 -17.90
CA GLU A 38 10.54 17.98 -16.50
C GLU A 38 9.80 16.98 -15.61
N ASP A 39 8.65 16.47 -16.05
CA ASP A 39 7.91 15.42 -15.36
C ASP A 39 8.74 14.14 -15.21
N LYS A 40 9.46 13.75 -16.28
CA LYS A 40 10.36 12.59 -16.29
C LYS A 40 11.51 12.75 -15.32
N LYS A 41 12.15 13.93 -15.27
CA LYS A 41 13.22 14.22 -14.30
C LYS A 41 12.71 14.18 -12.87
N GLU A 42 11.57 14.81 -12.59
CA GLU A 42 11.02 14.79 -11.24
C GLU A 42 10.65 13.37 -10.80
N PHE A 43 10.14 12.53 -11.71
CA PHE A 43 9.91 11.11 -11.43
C PHE A 43 11.21 10.39 -11.08
N MET A 44 12.26 10.57 -11.87
CA MET A 44 13.57 9.95 -11.62
C MET A 44 14.23 10.43 -10.31
N GLU A 45 14.06 11.70 -9.95
CA GLU A 45 14.64 12.28 -8.73
C GLU A 45 13.87 11.90 -7.47
N LYS A 46 12.53 11.84 -7.54
CA LYS A 46 11.70 11.48 -6.40
C LYS A 46 11.56 9.98 -6.20
N LEU A 47 11.60 9.18 -7.27
CA LEU A 47 11.43 7.74 -7.19
C LEU A 47 12.74 7.06 -6.73
N PRO A 48 12.75 6.37 -5.58
CA PRO A 48 13.90 5.59 -5.15
C PRO A 48 14.29 4.51 -6.17
N LYS A 49 15.60 4.29 -6.35
CA LYS A 49 16.14 3.20 -7.17
C LYS A 49 15.99 1.85 -6.47
N LYS A 50 14.78 1.31 -6.48
CA LYS A 50 14.45 -0.01 -5.95
C LYS A 50 13.53 -0.77 -6.91
N THR A 51 13.22 -1.99 -6.54
CA THR A 51 12.17 -2.80 -7.17
C THR A 51 10.84 -2.51 -6.49
N TYR A 52 9.80 -2.33 -7.30
CA TYR A 52 8.43 -2.08 -6.88
C TYR A 52 7.59 -3.31 -7.18
N ASN A 53 6.73 -3.70 -6.25
CA ASN A 53 5.84 -4.86 -6.44
C ASN A 53 4.46 -4.48 -6.97
N SER A 54 4.11 -3.20 -6.92
CA SER A 54 2.80 -2.70 -7.37
C SER A 54 2.86 -1.19 -7.65
N ALA A 55 1.85 -0.70 -8.37
CA ALA A 55 1.66 0.73 -8.62
C ALA A 55 1.54 1.53 -7.32
N GLU A 56 0.94 0.96 -6.27
CA GLU A 56 0.79 1.60 -4.96
C GLU A 56 2.13 1.90 -4.30
N GLU A 57 3.13 1.01 -4.41
CA GLU A 57 4.46 1.29 -3.87
C GLU A 57 5.14 2.46 -4.60
N VAL A 58 4.90 2.61 -5.91
CA VAL A 58 5.42 3.73 -6.70
C VAL A 58 4.72 5.03 -6.28
N MET A 59 3.39 5.00 -6.15
CA MET A 59 2.59 6.15 -5.69
C MET A 59 2.97 6.60 -4.28
N ALA A 60 3.18 5.65 -3.37
CA ALA A 60 3.63 5.92 -2.00
C ALA A 60 5.04 6.54 -1.99
N ALA A 61 5.95 6.01 -2.81
CA ALA A 61 7.31 6.56 -2.93
C ALA A 61 7.33 7.99 -3.52
N MET A 62 6.39 8.30 -4.42
CA MET A 62 6.21 9.63 -4.99
C MET A 62 5.44 10.60 -4.07
N GLY A 63 4.88 10.10 -2.96
CA GLY A 63 4.05 10.89 -2.04
C GLY A 63 2.68 11.27 -2.63
N TRP A 64 2.14 10.47 -3.55
CA TRP A 64 0.84 10.70 -4.20
C TRP A 64 -0.34 10.09 -3.45
N THR A 65 -0.07 9.35 -2.37
CA THR A 65 -1.09 8.85 -1.44
C THR A 65 -1.26 9.85 -0.29
N GLU A 66 -2.50 10.22 0.03
CA GLU A 66 -2.91 11.23 1.04
C GLU A 66 -2.49 10.94 2.50
N GLU A 67 -1.52 10.05 2.76
CA GLU A 67 -0.98 9.74 4.10
C GLU A 67 0.55 9.48 4.05
N GLY A 68 1.32 10.40 3.45
CA GLY A 68 2.73 10.18 3.09
C GLY A 68 3.79 11.01 3.82
N SER A 69 3.45 11.73 4.90
CA SER A 69 4.46 12.14 5.90
C SER A 69 4.70 11.00 6.88
N GLY A 70 5.38 9.94 6.46
CA GLY A 70 5.50 8.75 7.29
C GLY A 70 6.48 7.73 6.72
N ALA A 71 7.76 7.90 7.02
CA ALA A 71 8.74 6.84 6.94
C ALA A 71 8.24 5.58 7.68
N PRO A 72 8.52 4.36 7.20
CA PRO A 72 8.41 3.19 8.06
C PRO A 72 9.67 3.10 8.94
N PRO A 73 9.59 3.06 10.28
CA PRO A 73 10.43 2.16 11.02
C PRO A 73 9.75 0.78 10.93
N ALA A 74 10.32 -0.15 10.18
CA ALA A 74 11.29 -1.10 10.73
C ALA A 74 10.76 -1.78 12.00
N GLY A 75 10.59 -3.10 11.93
CA GLY A 75 9.84 -3.88 12.89
C GLY A 75 10.23 -3.73 14.36
N GLY A 76 9.22 -3.94 15.21
CA GLY A 76 9.33 -4.53 16.54
C GLY A 76 8.15 -5.50 16.66
N MET A 77 8.35 -6.81 16.48
CA MET A 77 8.69 -7.76 17.55
C MET A 77 7.72 -7.67 18.74
N GLY A 78 7.03 -8.78 18.98
CA GLY A 78 5.87 -8.88 19.83
C GLY A 78 6.10 -8.80 21.35
N GLN A 79 4.97 -8.67 22.01
CA GLN A 79 4.60 -9.20 23.32
C GLN A 79 3.07 -9.28 23.24
N GLY A 80 2.40 -10.42 23.35
CA GLY A 80 2.60 -11.42 24.38
C GLY A 80 1.96 -10.94 25.68
N ASP A 81 0.67 -10.59 25.66
CA ASP A 81 -0.11 -10.38 26.89
C ASP A 81 -1.15 -11.50 27.02
N THR A 82 -0.69 -12.56 27.66
CA THR A 82 -1.54 -13.51 28.38
C THR A 82 -2.01 -12.83 29.66
N GLY A 83 -3.31 -12.53 29.81
CA GLY A 83 -3.74 -11.86 31.03
C GLY A 83 -5.25 -11.69 31.23
N GLY A 84 -5.93 -12.76 31.63
CA GLY A 84 -6.98 -12.70 32.66
C GLY A 84 -8.29 -11.96 32.36
N GLY A 85 -9.39 -12.72 32.25
CA GLY A 85 -10.72 -12.13 32.25
C GLY A 85 -11.83 -13.18 32.19
N MET A 86 -11.82 -14.12 33.13
CA MET A 86 -12.88 -15.08 33.36
C MET A 86 -14.10 -14.32 33.92
N PRO A 87 -15.24 -14.18 33.21
CA PRO A 87 -16.43 -13.62 33.84
C PRO A 87 -17.02 -14.66 34.80
N PRO A 88 -17.36 -14.29 36.05
CA PRO A 88 -18.04 -15.19 36.96
C PRO A 88 -19.50 -15.41 36.56
N ALA A 89 -19.97 -16.58 36.96
CA ALA A 89 -21.29 -17.14 36.81
C ALA A 89 -22.47 -16.19 37.06
N GLN A 90 -23.48 -16.31 36.19
CA GLN A 90 -24.90 -16.18 36.52
C GLN A 90 -25.53 -17.42 35.89
N GLY A 91 -26.15 -18.36 36.59
CA GLY A 91 -27.13 -18.16 37.65
C GLY A 91 -28.51 -18.40 37.03
N GLU A 92 -28.99 -19.65 37.16
CA GLU A 92 -30.38 -20.11 36.97
C GLU A 92 -30.98 -20.00 35.53
N GLN A 93 -31.71 -20.98 34.97
CA GLN A 93 -32.85 -21.72 35.51
C GLN A 93 -33.09 -23.08 34.80
N PRO A 94 -33.80 -24.02 35.47
CA PRO A 94 -34.02 -25.39 35.03
C PRO A 94 -35.13 -25.54 33.98
N GLY A 95 -35.08 -26.66 33.27
CA GLY A 95 -35.91 -26.92 32.11
C GLY A 95 -37.39 -27.14 32.34
N GLN A 96 -38.13 -27.00 31.24
CA GLN A 96 -39.39 -27.67 30.90
C GLN A 96 -39.34 -27.73 29.36
N GLY A 97 -39.42 -28.88 28.69
CA GLY A 97 -40.45 -29.90 28.79
C GLY A 97 -40.93 -30.09 27.36
N GLY A 98 -40.56 -31.21 26.74
CA GLY A 98 -41.03 -31.55 25.40
C GLY A 98 -42.48 -31.99 25.46
N GLN A 99 -43.32 -31.37 24.63
CA GLN A 99 -44.66 -31.78 24.17
C GLN A 99 -44.85 -30.92 22.90
N MET A 100 -45.12 -31.41 21.70
CA MET A 100 -46.12 -32.38 21.26
C MET A 100 -45.87 -32.70 19.78
#